data_AF-A0A7V9BBM2-F1
#
_entry.id   AF-A0A7V9BBM2-F1
#
_cell.length_a   1.000
_cell.length_b   1.000
_cell.length_c   1.000
_cell.angle_alpha   90.00
_cell.angle_beta   90.00
_cell.angle_gamma   90.00
#
_symmetry.space_group_name_H-M   'P 1'
#
loop_
_entity.id
_entity.type
_entity.pdbx_description
1 polymer ?
#
loop_
_entity_poly.entity_id
_entity_poly.type
_entity_poly.pdbx_seq_one_letter_code
_entity_poly.pdbx_strand_id
1 'polypeptide(L)'
;EGVSLAGIAIGGGAVWVADPQVGKLWRVETGPNPAKRAIPLETWVAGVSFGEGAVWVTNEIADAVHRIDPRTGDSRRVGGATAPRAVDAGEGNVWLTATSPPSENAALPASVCRDVYFSGEGSPDVLIVSSLPLQGDGRQWAQPMIDAIRRVLEQRGFGAGTFSVGYQSCDSSTAQAGGEDLFRCGFVAKALSRNLRIVAVFGSFTSPCSYAQIPIANQAPGGPLAMISPSNTLDDLTEDESLYPSDVRNYFRLATPEGYQGPAQVELARALEHRRLFLLTSRAGEYAPRYVDGLRAYARRVGVRIVGEASFDPEAEEFEQLVHRVVRSKPQSVAIVGLLVPGTGTMIRELRAALGPEVAISAPDAFYLPKDLRKLAGDAAEGIYVTNYGIPNDKLPPRGRQFLESFASERGGEPGPDFAASYGAQAAEIFLDAIARSDGTRGSVTEQVRQTRIQNGILGDVAFDPNGDLVEGPMTILRFSRRDFIVDRVVRVRPSAPSR
;
A
#
# COMPACT_ATOMS: atom_id res chain seq x y z
N GLU A 1 -2.03 -16.15 -3.87
CA GLU A 1 -0.56 -16.19 -3.88
C GLU A 1 -0.06 -15.92 -5.30
N GLY A 2 0.63 -14.81 -5.52
CA GLY A 2 1.24 -14.47 -6.82
C GLY A 2 2.75 -14.44 -6.65
N VAL A 3 3.42 -15.58 -6.79
CA VAL A 3 4.88 -15.63 -6.79
C VAL A 3 5.36 -15.11 -8.13
N SER A 4 5.87 -13.87 -8.12
CA SER A 4 6.49 -13.25 -9.29
C SER A 4 7.91 -13.77 -9.47
N LEU A 5 8.08 -14.93 -10.14
CA LEU A 5 9.40 -15.45 -10.49
C LEU A 5 10.04 -14.55 -11.57
N ALA A 6 11.30 -14.15 -11.37
CA ALA A 6 11.93 -13.09 -12.18
C ALA A 6 12.85 -13.60 -13.30
N GLY A 7 13.40 -14.81 -13.16
CA GLY A 7 14.39 -15.34 -14.10
C GLY A 7 14.49 -16.86 -14.04
N ILE A 8 14.83 -17.47 -15.17
CA ILE A 8 15.00 -18.93 -15.31
C ILE A 8 16.25 -19.25 -16.13
N ALA A 9 17.00 -20.27 -15.71
CA ALA A 9 18.10 -20.84 -16.48
C ALA A 9 18.12 -22.36 -16.37
N ILE A 10 18.72 -23.02 -17.36
CA ILE A 10 18.92 -24.47 -17.38
C ILE A 10 20.41 -24.77 -17.45
N GLY A 11 20.89 -25.63 -16.56
CA GLY A 11 22.28 -26.05 -16.58
C GLY A 11 22.72 -26.72 -15.28
N GLY A 12 23.88 -27.39 -15.30
CA GLY A 12 24.37 -28.14 -14.14
C GLY A 12 23.42 -29.27 -13.70
N GLY A 13 22.58 -29.77 -14.61
CA GLY A 13 21.60 -30.83 -14.34
C GLY A 13 20.32 -30.38 -13.62
N ALA A 14 20.04 -29.07 -13.56
CA ALA A 14 18.85 -28.53 -12.91
C ALA A 14 18.27 -27.33 -13.68
N VAL A 15 17.03 -26.99 -13.33
CA VAL A 15 16.40 -25.71 -13.65
C VAL A 15 16.58 -24.78 -12.45
N TRP A 16 16.97 -23.54 -12.72
CA TRP A 16 17.23 -22.52 -11.72
C TRP A 16 16.22 -21.41 -11.86
N VAL A 17 15.55 -21.03 -10.78
CA VAL A 17 14.47 -20.03 -10.82
C VAL A 17 14.67 -18.99 -9.72
N ALA A 18 14.79 -17.72 -10.11
CA ALA A 18 14.91 -16.60 -9.17
C ALA A 18 13.55 -16.21 -8.60
N ASP A 19 13.51 -16.11 -7.28
CA ASP A 19 12.37 -15.65 -6.50
C ASP A 19 12.74 -14.34 -5.79
N PRO A 20 12.44 -13.19 -6.43
CA PRO A 20 12.88 -11.88 -5.96
C PRO A 20 12.31 -11.55 -4.58
N GLN A 21 11.06 -11.87 -4.32
CA GLN A 21 10.36 -11.38 -3.13
C GLN A 21 10.88 -12.01 -1.85
N VAL A 22 11.10 -13.32 -1.85
CA VAL A 22 11.61 -14.05 -0.67
C VAL A 22 13.13 -14.18 -0.65
N GLY A 23 13.83 -13.61 -1.63
CA GLY A 23 15.29 -13.68 -1.74
C GLY A 23 15.79 -15.12 -1.88
N LYS A 24 15.24 -15.88 -2.83
CA LYS A 24 15.63 -17.28 -3.04
C LYS A 24 16.00 -17.54 -4.49
N LEU A 25 16.94 -18.46 -4.69
CA LEU A 25 17.08 -19.18 -5.94
C LEU A 25 16.60 -20.62 -5.72
N TRP A 26 15.62 -21.03 -6.50
CA TRP A 26 15.13 -22.40 -6.51
C TRP A 26 15.97 -23.23 -7.48
N ARG A 27 16.56 -24.32 -6.98
CA ARG A 27 17.12 -25.40 -7.80
C ARG A 27 16.06 -26.48 -7.94
N VAL A 28 15.62 -26.73 -9.16
CA VAL A 28 14.59 -27.73 -9.48
C VAL A 28 15.25 -28.86 -10.28
N GLU A 29 15.30 -30.04 -9.68
CA GLU A 29 15.75 -31.25 -10.36
C GLU A 29 14.67 -31.75 -11.30
N THR A 30 15.03 -31.99 -12.56
CA THR A 30 14.11 -32.46 -13.60
C THR A 30 14.07 -33.99 -13.63
N GLY A 31 12.87 -34.58 -13.64
CA GLY A 31 12.67 -36.03 -13.70
C GLY A 31 11.23 -36.42 -13.42
N PRO A 32 10.91 -37.72 -13.32
CA PRO A 32 9.55 -38.21 -13.06
C PRO A 32 8.97 -37.69 -11.73
N ASN A 33 9.84 -37.43 -10.75
CA ASN A 33 9.50 -36.86 -9.45
C ASN A 33 10.39 -35.62 -9.22
N PRO A 34 9.95 -34.42 -9.63
CA PRO A 34 10.77 -33.21 -9.50
C PRO A 34 10.98 -32.85 -8.02
N ALA A 35 12.24 -32.59 -7.65
CA ALA A 35 12.63 -32.14 -6.32
C ALA A 35 13.08 -30.68 -6.37
N LYS A 36 12.72 -29.88 -5.35
CA LYS A 36 13.14 -28.48 -5.23
C LYS A 36 14.00 -28.26 -4.00
N ARG A 37 15.08 -27.49 -4.16
CA ARG A 37 15.93 -26.99 -3.07
C ARG A 37 15.98 -25.46 -3.13
N ALA A 38 15.76 -24.81 -1.99
CA ALA A 38 15.92 -23.36 -1.86
C ALA A 38 17.38 -23.01 -1.53
N ILE A 39 17.92 -22.02 -2.22
CA ILE A 39 19.18 -21.38 -1.90
C ILE A 39 18.88 -19.96 -1.42
N PRO A 40 19.15 -19.62 -0.15
CA PRO A 40 18.91 -18.28 0.35
C PRO A 40 19.89 -17.29 -0.29
N LEU A 41 19.34 -16.16 -0.72
CA LEU A 41 20.04 -14.99 -1.25
C LEU A 41 19.43 -13.73 -0.61
N GLU A 42 19.91 -12.56 -1.00
CA GLU A 42 19.26 -11.30 -0.66
C GLU A 42 17.98 -11.13 -1.49
N THR A 43 16.99 -10.39 -0.98
CA THR A 43 15.78 -10.05 -1.75
C THR A 43 16.13 -9.31 -3.04
N TRP A 44 15.26 -9.39 -4.04
CA TRP A 44 15.37 -8.75 -5.36
C TRP A 44 16.41 -9.34 -6.32
N VAL A 45 16.64 -10.65 -6.22
CA VAL A 45 17.31 -11.42 -7.26
C VAL A 45 16.50 -11.42 -8.56
N ALA A 46 17.17 -11.23 -9.71
CA ALA A 46 16.49 -11.02 -10.99
C ALA A 46 17.00 -11.98 -12.08
N GLY A 47 18.02 -11.56 -12.83
CA GLY A 47 18.57 -12.34 -13.94
C GLY A 47 19.26 -13.59 -13.44
N VAL A 48 19.05 -14.71 -14.14
CA VAL A 48 19.68 -15.99 -13.87
C VAL A 48 20.30 -16.51 -15.16
N SER A 49 21.57 -16.93 -15.11
CA SER A 49 22.22 -17.65 -16.22
C SER A 49 23.09 -18.79 -15.68
N PHE A 50 23.27 -19.84 -16.47
CA PHE A 50 24.22 -20.91 -16.19
C PHE A 50 25.31 -20.90 -17.25
N GLY A 51 26.55 -20.85 -16.82
CA GLY A 51 27.73 -20.85 -17.69
C GLY A 51 29.00 -20.76 -16.85
N GLU A 52 30.14 -21.05 -17.46
CA GLU A 52 31.44 -20.96 -16.76
C GLU A 52 31.51 -21.79 -15.46
N GLY A 53 30.83 -22.95 -15.48
CA GLY A 53 30.76 -23.90 -14.37
C GLY A 53 29.98 -23.42 -13.15
N ALA A 54 29.17 -22.35 -13.26
CA ALA A 54 28.40 -21.81 -12.15
C ALA A 54 27.02 -21.29 -12.58
N VAL A 55 26.17 -21.05 -11.58
CA VAL A 55 24.95 -20.27 -11.75
C VAL A 55 25.23 -18.83 -11.36
N TRP A 56 24.86 -17.89 -12.21
CA TRP A 56 25.04 -16.46 -12.02
C TRP A 56 23.69 -15.82 -11.77
N VAL A 57 23.57 -15.06 -10.69
CA VAL A 57 22.33 -14.39 -10.31
C VAL A 57 22.60 -12.92 -10.06
N THR A 58 21.88 -12.03 -10.75
CA THR A 58 21.96 -10.59 -10.47
C THR A 58 21.05 -10.22 -9.32
N ASN A 59 21.51 -9.30 -8.48
CA ASN A 59 20.70 -8.60 -7.52
C ASN A 59 20.82 -7.10 -7.77
N GLU A 60 19.71 -6.52 -8.21
CA GLU A 60 19.67 -5.11 -8.61
C GLU A 60 19.70 -4.16 -7.40
N ILE A 61 19.20 -4.59 -6.24
CA ILE A 61 19.13 -3.75 -5.03
C ILE A 61 20.43 -3.78 -4.26
N ALA A 62 21.05 -4.96 -4.17
CA ALA A 62 22.32 -5.10 -3.50
C ALA A 62 23.52 -4.63 -4.36
N ASP A 63 23.31 -4.18 -5.59
CA ASP A 63 24.36 -3.89 -6.59
C ASP A 63 25.34 -5.08 -6.73
N ALA A 64 24.78 -6.28 -6.79
CA ALA A 64 25.52 -7.52 -6.63
C ALA A 64 25.29 -8.50 -7.77
N VAL A 65 26.31 -9.30 -8.05
CA VAL A 65 26.18 -10.53 -8.84
C VAL A 65 26.63 -11.67 -7.93
N HIS A 66 25.81 -12.71 -7.80
CA HIS A 66 26.15 -13.92 -7.07
C HIS A 66 26.62 -14.99 -8.05
N ARG A 67 27.73 -15.63 -7.72
CA ARG A 67 28.15 -16.89 -8.33
C ARG A 67 27.82 -18.01 -7.35
N ILE A 68 27.08 -18.99 -7.85
CA ILE A 68 26.56 -20.09 -7.05
C ILE A 68 27.12 -21.40 -7.60
N ASP A 69 27.63 -22.23 -6.70
CA ASP A 69 28.06 -23.59 -7.04
C ASP A 69 26.82 -24.46 -7.33
N PRO A 70 26.71 -25.06 -8.53
CA PRO A 70 25.51 -25.78 -8.93
C PRO A 70 25.30 -27.12 -8.20
N ARG A 71 26.34 -27.65 -7.52
CA ARG A 71 26.31 -28.89 -6.75
C ARG A 71 26.01 -28.63 -5.28
N THR A 72 26.76 -27.72 -4.65
CA THR A 72 26.65 -27.49 -3.21
C THR A 72 25.56 -26.47 -2.88
N GLY A 73 25.29 -25.53 -3.79
CA GLY A 73 24.44 -24.36 -3.56
C GLY A 73 25.15 -23.20 -2.87
N ASP A 74 26.46 -23.28 -2.68
CA ASP A 74 27.23 -22.22 -2.02
C ASP A 74 27.24 -20.97 -2.89
N SER A 75 26.82 -19.85 -2.31
CA SER A 75 26.75 -18.56 -2.99
C SER A 75 27.88 -17.63 -2.54
N ARG A 76 28.45 -16.88 -3.49
CA ARG A 76 29.40 -15.79 -3.19
C ARG A 76 29.14 -14.59 -4.09
N ARG A 77 29.26 -13.38 -3.55
CA ARG A 77 29.21 -12.15 -4.34
C ARG A 77 30.49 -11.99 -5.16
N VAL A 78 30.36 -11.62 -6.43
CA VAL A 78 31.45 -11.47 -7.41
C VAL A 78 31.26 -10.16 -8.15
N GLY A 79 31.96 -9.14 -7.67
CA GLY A 79 31.93 -7.79 -8.26
C GLY A 79 30.75 -6.93 -7.80
N GLY A 80 30.88 -5.63 -8.10
CA GLY A 80 29.84 -4.63 -7.95
C GLY A 80 29.55 -4.02 -9.32
N ALA A 81 28.35 -4.24 -9.83
CA ALA A 81 27.79 -3.48 -10.93
C ALA A 81 26.63 -2.68 -10.37
N THR A 82 26.42 -1.45 -10.85
CA THR A 82 25.27 -0.66 -10.40
C THR A 82 24.00 -1.20 -11.04
N ALA A 83 23.09 -1.71 -10.21
CA ALA A 83 21.81 -2.27 -10.56
C ALA A 83 21.89 -3.25 -11.76
N PRO A 84 22.62 -4.37 -11.62
CA PRO A 84 22.73 -5.37 -12.67
C PRO A 84 21.37 -6.04 -12.89
N ARG A 85 20.95 -6.15 -14.15
CA ARG A 85 19.64 -6.70 -14.52
C ARG A 85 19.74 -8.04 -15.20
N ALA A 86 20.18 -8.05 -16.45
CA ALA A 86 20.39 -9.29 -17.19
C ALA A 86 21.82 -9.78 -16.95
N VAL A 87 21.99 -11.09 -16.95
CA VAL A 87 23.29 -11.75 -16.94
C VAL A 87 23.30 -12.83 -18.00
N ASP A 88 24.42 -12.97 -18.68
CA ASP A 88 24.71 -14.13 -19.52
C ASP A 88 26.15 -14.61 -19.31
N ALA A 89 26.39 -15.91 -19.45
CA ALA A 89 27.67 -16.52 -19.14
C ALA A 89 28.08 -17.51 -20.25
N GLY A 90 29.26 -17.29 -20.82
CA GLY A 90 29.79 -18.09 -21.91
C GLY A 90 31.11 -17.54 -22.42
N GLU A 91 31.81 -18.32 -23.27
CA GLU A 91 33.08 -17.91 -23.88
C GLU A 91 34.14 -17.47 -22.85
N GLY A 92 34.15 -18.09 -21.65
CA GLY A 92 35.08 -17.72 -20.59
C GLY A 92 34.71 -16.44 -19.83
N ASN A 93 33.55 -15.85 -20.09
CA ASN A 93 33.15 -14.52 -19.61
C ASN A 93 31.74 -14.52 -19.02
N VAL A 94 31.46 -13.48 -18.21
CA VAL A 94 30.12 -13.17 -17.69
C VAL A 94 29.79 -11.74 -18.04
N TRP A 95 28.71 -11.56 -18.80
CA TRP A 95 28.23 -10.28 -19.28
C TRP A 95 27.01 -9.84 -18.49
N LEU A 96 26.96 -8.56 -18.14
CA LEU A 96 25.86 -7.98 -17.37
C LEU A 96 25.28 -6.82 -18.16
N THR A 97 23.95 -6.65 -18.14
CA THR A 97 23.39 -5.31 -18.34
C THR A 97 23.39 -4.61 -16.99
N ALA A 98 24.14 -3.53 -16.90
CA ALA A 98 24.19 -2.67 -15.75
C ALA A 98 23.68 -1.29 -16.14
N THR A 99 23.26 -0.56 -15.14
CA THR A 99 22.74 0.78 -15.35
C THR A 99 23.77 1.80 -14.86
N SER A 100 23.71 3.04 -15.39
CA SER A 100 24.67 4.08 -14.99
C SER A 100 24.64 4.33 -13.47
N PRO A 101 25.75 4.76 -12.85
CA PRO A 101 25.76 5.16 -11.44
C PRO A 101 24.63 6.16 -11.09
N PRO A 102 24.14 6.18 -9.84
CA PRO A 102 23.19 7.20 -9.38
C PRO A 102 23.72 8.61 -9.64
N SER A 103 22.86 9.54 -10.03
CA SER A 103 23.25 10.94 -10.22
C SER A 103 22.05 11.87 -10.07
N GLU A 104 22.33 13.15 -9.82
CA GLU A 104 21.31 14.21 -9.79
C GLU A 104 20.65 14.45 -11.16
N ASN A 105 21.31 14.02 -12.25
CA ASN A 105 20.82 14.18 -13.62
C ASN A 105 20.25 12.87 -14.20
N ALA A 106 20.06 11.84 -13.37
CA ALA A 106 19.52 10.57 -13.83
C ALA A 106 18.07 10.77 -14.31
N ALA A 107 17.87 10.79 -15.62
CA ALA A 107 16.55 10.91 -16.20
C ALA A 107 15.68 9.72 -15.80
N LEU A 108 14.47 9.98 -15.31
CA LEU A 108 13.47 8.94 -15.19
C LEU A 108 12.96 8.58 -16.59
N PRO A 109 12.76 7.30 -16.91
CA PRO A 109 12.30 6.94 -18.25
C PRO A 109 10.93 7.55 -18.54
N ALA A 110 10.74 8.13 -19.72
CA ALA A 110 9.44 8.69 -20.15
C ALA A 110 8.33 7.63 -20.20
N SER A 111 8.69 6.34 -20.30
CA SER A 111 7.77 5.21 -20.15
C SER A 111 7.29 4.99 -18.71
N VAL A 112 7.85 5.69 -17.74
CA VAL A 112 7.54 5.61 -16.30
C VAL A 112 6.92 6.88 -15.79
N CYS A 113 7.56 8.00 -16.09
CA CYS A 113 7.25 9.27 -15.48
C CYS A 113 6.98 10.31 -16.56
N ARG A 114 5.99 11.17 -16.31
CA ARG A 114 5.74 12.37 -17.10
C ARG A 114 6.90 13.36 -16.93
N ASP A 115 6.93 14.41 -17.73
CA ASP A 115 7.94 15.46 -17.59
C ASP A 115 7.89 16.16 -16.23
N VAL A 116 9.02 16.74 -15.82
CA VAL A 116 9.12 17.51 -14.58
C VAL A 116 8.22 18.73 -14.67
N TYR A 117 7.34 18.87 -13.69
CA TYR A 117 6.51 20.03 -13.45
C TYR A 117 7.23 21.03 -12.54
N PHE A 118 7.70 22.12 -13.14
CA PHE A 118 8.41 23.21 -12.47
C PHE A 118 8.29 24.49 -13.30
N SER A 119 8.06 25.64 -12.68
CA SER A 119 7.92 26.93 -13.37
C SER A 119 9.04 27.94 -13.08
N GLY A 120 10.09 27.54 -12.34
CA GLY A 120 11.27 28.37 -12.11
C GLY A 120 12.28 28.30 -13.25
N GLU A 121 13.35 29.10 -13.16
CA GLU A 121 14.44 29.06 -14.13
C GLU A 121 15.32 27.81 -13.93
N GLY A 122 15.78 27.22 -15.03
CA GLY A 122 16.67 26.07 -14.98
C GLY A 122 16.01 24.79 -14.47
N SER A 123 16.74 24.02 -13.66
CA SER A 123 16.25 22.77 -13.07
C SER A 123 16.10 22.94 -11.56
N PRO A 124 15.05 22.37 -10.95
CA PRO A 124 14.82 22.50 -9.51
C PRO A 124 15.93 21.80 -8.71
N ASP A 125 16.21 22.30 -7.50
CA ASP A 125 17.22 21.74 -6.60
C ASP A 125 16.84 20.31 -6.20
N VAL A 126 15.57 20.10 -5.86
CA VAL A 126 15.03 18.79 -5.46
C VAL A 126 13.69 18.48 -6.15
N LEU A 127 13.30 17.21 -6.12
CA LEU A 127 12.07 16.68 -6.71
C LEU A 127 11.24 15.93 -5.67
N ILE A 128 9.93 16.20 -5.69
CA ILE A 128 8.90 15.32 -5.14
C ILE A 128 8.36 14.47 -6.28
N VAL A 129 8.13 13.18 -6.06
CA VAL A 129 7.57 12.29 -7.08
C VAL A 129 6.31 11.60 -6.60
N SER A 130 5.29 11.43 -7.44
CA SER A 130 4.19 10.50 -7.15
C SER A 130 4.41 9.15 -7.84
N SER A 131 4.21 8.03 -7.16
CA SER A 131 4.09 6.69 -7.74
C SER A 131 2.67 6.19 -7.54
N LEU A 132 1.80 6.36 -8.54
CA LEU A 132 0.35 6.09 -8.43
C LEU A 132 -0.17 5.32 -9.66
N PRO A 133 -1.33 4.64 -9.56
CA PRO A 133 -1.92 3.94 -10.70
C PRO A 133 -2.54 4.93 -11.69
N LEU A 134 -1.86 5.19 -12.81
CA LEU A 134 -2.34 6.10 -13.86
C LEU A 134 -3.11 5.37 -14.98
N GLN A 135 -3.30 4.07 -14.88
CA GLN A 135 -4.06 3.24 -15.81
C GLN A 135 -5.23 2.55 -15.10
N GLY A 136 -6.20 2.08 -15.89
CA GLY A 136 -7.40 1.43 -15.38
C GLY A 136 -8.24 2.34 -14.48
N ASP A 137 -8.98 1.71 -13.57
CA ASP A 137 -9.88 2.41 -12.63
C ASP A 137 -9.11 3.20 -11.55
N GLY A 138 -7.82 2.93 -11.35
CA GLY A 138 -6.98 3.67 -10.41
C GLY A 138 -6.81 5.15 -10.78
N ARG A 139 -6.90 5.48 -12.08
CA ARG A 139 -6.73 6.86 -12.57
C ARG A 139 -7.71 7.85 -11.94
N GLN A 140 -8.93 7.42 -11.63
CA GLN A 140 -9.96 8.28 -11.03
C GLN A 140 -9.57 8.77 -9.63
N TRP A 141 -8.73 8.02 -8.92
CA TRP A 141 -8.19 8.36 -7.61
C TRP A 141 -6.86 9.11 -7.73
N ALA A 142 -5.97 8.62 -8.60
CA ALA A 142 -4.63 9.17 -8.76
C ALA A 142 -4.61 10.59 -9.36
N GLN A 143 -5.45 10.87 -10.37
CA GLN A 143 -5.39 12.15 -11.08
C GLN A 143 -5.75 13.35 -10.16
N PRO A 144 -6.82 13.30 -9.33
CA PRO A 144 -7.07 14.36 -8.36
C PRO A 144 -5.95 14.55 -7.34
N MET A 145 -5.29 13.46 -6.89
CA MET A 145 -4.13 13.56 -5.99
C MET A 145 -2.96 14.30 -6.65
N ILE A 146 -2.63 13.93 -7.89
CA ILE A 146 -1.55 14.56 -8.68
C ILE A 146 -1.80 16.05 -8.85
N ASP A 147 -3.03 16.40 -9.21
CA ASP A 147 -3.38 17.78 -9.47
C ASP A 147 -3.40 18.61 -8.19
N ALA A 148 -3.81 18.02 -7.06
CA ALA A 148 -3.75 18.67 -5.77
C ALA A 148 -2.31 18.89 -5.29
N ILE A 149 -1.39 17.95 -5.52
CA ILE A 149 0.05 18.14 -5.27
C ILE A 149 0.55 19.33 -6.08
N ARG A 150 0.31 19.36 -7.40
CA ARG A 150 0.71 20.46 -8.28
C ARG A 150 0.18 21.81 -7.79
N ARG A 151 -1.08 21.85 -7.35
CA ARG A 151 -1.70 23.06 -6.80
C ARG A 151 -0.96 23.57 -5.56
N VAL A 152 -0.58 22.68 -4.64
CA VAL A 152 0.18 23.06 -3.44
C VAL A 152 1.57 23.59 -3.82
N LEU A 153 2.26 22.98 -4.78
CA LEU A 153 3.54 23.50 -5.27
C LEU A 153 3.38 24.92 -5.88
N GLU A 154 2.35 25.14 -6.70
CA GLU A 154 2.05 26.46 -7.27
C GLU A 154 1.76 27.51 -6.18
N GLN A 155 0.98 27.14 -5.16
CA GLN A 155 0.68 28.03 -4.02
C GLN A 155 1.94 28.42 -3.23
N ARG A 156 2.94 27.53 -3.20
CA ARG A 156 4.23 27.75 -2.54
C ARG A 156 5.29 28.30 -3.51
N GLY A 157 4.91 28.64 -4.74
CA GLY A 157 5.82 29.19 -5.77
C GLY A 157 6.97 28.24 -6.13
N PHE A 158 6.74 26.92 -6.03
CA PHE A 158 7.77 25.88 -6.19
C PHE A 158 8.96 26.03 -5.24
N GLY A 159 8.78 26.64 -4.06
CA GLY A 159 9.81 26.84 -3.05
C GLY A 159 9.54 26.09 -1.74
N ALA A 160 10.61 25.63 -1.10
CA ALA A 160 10.62 25.06 0.24
C ALA A 160 11.89 25.53 0.99
N GLY A 161 11.75 26.58 1.80
CA GLY A 161 12.90 27.22 2.45
C GLY A 161 13.85 27.81 1.41
N THR A 162 15.10 27.34 1.37
CA THR A 162 16.10 27.75 0.38
C THR A 162 16.07 26.93 -0.90
N PHE A 163 15.28 25.87 -0.97
CA PHE A 163 15.26 24.94 -2.11
C PHE A 163 14.12 25.27 -3.07
N SER A 164 14.43 25.22 -4.36
CA SER A 164 13.46 25.08 -5.43
C SER A 164 13.04 23.61 -5.59
N VAL A 165 11.73 23.38 -5.71
CA VAL A 165 11.13 22.04 -5.69
C VAL A 165 10.35 21.83 -6.98
N GLY A 166 10.73 20.82 -7.75
CA GLY A 166 9.94 20.32 -8.87
C GLY A 166 9.09 19.12 -8.49
N TYR A 167 8.14 18.77 -9.35
CA TYR A 167 7.30 17.60 -9.17
C TYR A 167 7.30 16.71 -10.41
N GLN A 168 7.28 15.39 -10.23
CA GLN A 168 7.14 14.45 -11.34
C GLN A 168 6.11 13.37 -11.00
N SER A 169 5.30 12.98 -11.97
CA SER A 169 4.28 11.93 -11.77
C SER A 169 4.65 10.66 -12.53
N CYS A 170 4.75 9.55 -11.80
CA CYS A 170 5.14 8.24 -12.29
C CYS A 170 4.01 7.21 -12.14
N ASP A 171 3.96 6.27 -13.08
CA ASP A 171 2.92 5.25 -13.18
C ASP A 171 3.39 3.88 -12.67
N SER A 172 2.85 3.46 -11.52
CA SER A 172 3.04 2.13 -10.91
C SER A 172 2.08 1.07 -11.45
N SER A 173 1.18 1.42 -12.38
CA SER A 173 0.18 0.51 -12.95
C SER A 173 0.50 0.02 -14.36
N THR A 174 -0.24 -1.00 -14.78
CA THR A 174 -0.28 -1.48 -16.17
C THR A 174 -1.72 -1.70 -16.61
N ALA A 175 -2.00 -1.53 -17.91
CA ALA A 175 -3.30 -1.81 -18.48
C ALA A 175 -3.72 -3.28 -18.28
N GLN A 176 -2.74 -4.20 -18.32
CA GLN A 176 -2.96 -5.65 -18.16
C GLN A 176 -3.39 -6.02 -16.74
N ALA A 177 -2.79 -5.40 -15.72
CA ALA A 177 -3.17 -5.62 -14.33
C ALA A 177 -4.46 -4.88 -13.92
N GLY A 178 -4.90 -3.88 -14.71
CA GLY A 178 -6.06 -3.03 -14.38
C GLY A 178 -5.83 -2.09 -13.19
N GLY A 179 -4.59 -2.01 -12.69
CA GLY A 179 -4.18 -1.28 -11.49
C GLY A 179 -2.67 -1.43 -11.26
N GLU A 180 -2.22 -1.18 -10.02
CA GLU A 180 -0.80 -1.35 -9.67
C GLU A 180 -0.33 -2.79 -9.91
N ASP A 181 0.86 -2.93 -10.50
CA ASP A 181 1.50 -4.20 -10.80
C ASP A 181 2.78 -4.33 -9.98
N LEU A 182 2.99 -5.46 -9.30
CA LEU A 182 4.11 -5.61 -8.35
C LEU A 182 5.49 -5.47 -9.01
N PHE A 183 5.66 -5.99 -10.23
CA PHE A 183 6.91 -5.83 -10.95
C PHE A 183 7.13 -4.36 -11.33
N ARG A 184 6.07 -3.71 -11.81
CA ARG A 184 6.07 -2.30 -12.16
C ARG A 184 6.40 -1.42 -10.95
N CYS A 185 5.82 -1.72 -9.79
CA CYS A 185 6.10 -1.04 -8.52
C CYS A 185 7.59 -1.09 -8.16
N GLY A 186 8.20 -2.28 -8.19
CA GLY A 186 9.63 -2.44 -7.94
C GLY A 186 10.50 -1.71 -8.98
N PHE A 187 10.11 -1.76 -10.26
CA PHE A 187 10.80 -1.05 -11.33
C PHE A 187 10.80 0.48 -11.13
N VAL A 188 9.65 1.04 -10.76
CA VAL A 188 9.52 2.48 -10.46
C VAL A 188 10.41 2.83 -9.27
N ALA A 189 10.30 2.13 -8.13
CA ALA A 189 11.10 2.44 -6.96
C ALA A 189 12.62 2.43 -7.22
N LYS A 190 13.10 1.51 -8.07
CA LYS A 190 14.50 1.47 -8.51
C LYS A 190 14.89 2.69 -9.35
N ALA A 191 14.02 3.13 -10.25
CA ALA A 191 14.25 4.33 -11.03
C ALA A 191 14.32 5.58 -10.13
N LEU A 192 13.38 5.70 -9.18
CA LEU A 192 13.34 6.82 -8.23
C LEU A 192 14.60 6.86 -7.35
N SER A 193 15.01 5.71 -6.84
CA SER A 193 16.17 5.59 -5.94
C SER A 193 17.49 6.05 -6.58
N ARG A 194 17.54 6.21 -7.90
CA ARG A 194 18.79 6.56 -8.60
C ARG A 194 18.92 8.00 -9.05
N ASN A 195 17.82 8.75 -9.08
CA ASN A 195 17.87 10.18 -9.28
C ASN A 195 17.98 10.89 -7.93
N LEU A 196 19.19 11.34 -7.60
CA LEU A 196 19.51 11.92 -6.29
C LEU A 196 18.76 13.22 -5.97
N ARG A 197 18.19 13.91 -6.98
CA ARG A 197 17.31 15.06 -6.73
C ARG A 197 15.97 14.64 -6.14
N ILE A 198 15.55 13.40 -6.30
CA ILE A 198 14.29 12.90 -5.71
C ILE A 198 14.51 12.67 -4.22
N VAL A 199 13.82 13.46 -3.41
CA VAL A 199 13.96 13.43 -1.94
C VAL A 199 12.70 12.98 -1.21
N ALA A 200 11.58 12.87 -1.92
CA ALA A 200 10.30 12.43 -1.37
C ALA A 200 9.41 11.77 -2.43
N VAL A 201 8.65 10.76 -2.01
CA VAL A 201 7.71 10.01 -2.85
C VAL A 201 6.31 9.99 -2.22
N PHE A 202 5.31 10.44 -2.97
CA PHE A 202 3.91 10.21 -2.65
C PHE A 202 3.43 8.91 -3.29
N GLY A 203 2.95 7.97 -2.48
CA GLY A 203 2.57 6.62 -2.88
C GLY A 203 3.31 5.54 -2.09
N SER A 204 3.14 4.27 -2.43
CA SER A 204 2.23 3.78 -3.48
C SER A 204 0.75 3.83 -3.06
N PHE A 205 -0.17 3.50 -3.98
CA PHE A 205 -1.62 3.51 -3.70
C PHE A 205 -2.11 2.23 -3.01
N THR A 206 -1.50 1.08 -3.28
CA THR A 206 -1.90 -0.22 -2.71
C THR A 206 -0.84 -0.78 -1.77
N SER A 207 -1.28 -1.41 -0.69
CA SER A 207 -0.36 -1.99 0.30
C SER A 207 0.65 -2.98 -0.31
N PRO A 208 0.27 -3.89 -1.24
CA PRO A 208 1.23 -4.78 -1.88
C PRO A 208 2.30 -4.06 -2.71
N CYS A 209 1.95 -2.97 -3.39
CA CYS A 209 2.92 -2.15 -4.12
C CYS A 209 3.92 -1.50 -3.15
N SER A 210 3.45 -0.96 -2.03
CA SER A 210 4.34 -0.38 -1.00
C SER A 210 5.24 -1.44 -0.36
N TYR A 211 4.74 -2.64 -0.08
CA TYR A 211 5.56 -3.75 0.41
C TYR A 211 6.77 -4.01 -0.50
N ALA A 212 6.57 -3.92 -1.82
CA ALA A 212 7.66 -4.03 -2.79
C ALA A 212 8.59 -2.79 -2.84
N GLN A 213 8.05 -1.58 -2.65
CA GLN A 213 8.82 -0.34 -2.82
C GLN A 213 9.63 0.08 -1.58
N ILE A 214 9.11 -0.14 -0.37
CA ILE A 214 9.70 0.32 0.89
C ILE A 214 11.17 -0.12 1.04
N PRO A 215 11.53 -1.42 0.97
CA PRO A 215 12.92 -1.85 1.17
C PRO A 215 13.87 -1.35 0.08
N ILE A 216 13.37 -1.05 -1.12
CA ILE A 216 14.14 -0.45 -2.21
C ILE A 216 14.45 1.01 -1.89
N ALA A 217 13.42 1.78 -1.54
CA ALA A 217 13.55 3.19 -1.16
C ALA A 217 14.37 3.36 0.13
N ASN A 218 14.29 2.39 1.05
CA ASN A 218 15.03 2.38 2.30
C ASN A 218 16.55 2.28 2.10
N GLN A 219 16.96 1.52 1.08
CA GLN A 219 18.37 1.32 0.71
C GLN A 219 18.83 2.29 -0.39
N ALA A 220 18.05 3.33 -0.70
CA ALA A 220 18.37 4.23 -1.79
C ALA A 220 19.74 4.92 -1.57
N PRO A 221 20.57 5.06 -2.62
CA PRO A 221 21.80 5.83 -2.56
C PRO A 221 21.57 7.25 -2.02
N GLY A 222 22.45 7.74 -1.15
CA GLY A 222 22.27 9.04 -0.48
C GLY A 222 21.32 9.02 0.72
N GLY A 223 20.83 7.84 1.12
CA GLY A 223 20.05 7.62 2.34
C GLY A 223 18.60 7.24 2.07
N PRO A 224 17.88 6.77 3.10
CA PRO A 224 16.50 6.31 2.98
C PRO A 224 15.60 7.38 2.40
N LEU A 225 14.84 7.03 1.35
CA LEU A 225 13.96 7.94 0.62
C LEU A 225 12.56 7.95 1.25
N ALA A 226 12.10 9.13 1.67
CA ALA A 226 10.79 9.29 2.32
C ALA A 226 9.64 8.91 1.39
N MET A 227 8.69 8.12 1.89
CA MET A 227 7.48 7.70 1.21
C MET A 227 6.24 8.02 2.07
N ILE A 228 5.26 8.73 1.53
CA ILE A 228 3.94 8.93 2.17
C ILE A 228 2.87 8.30 1.29
N SER A 229 2.22 7.26 1.78
CA SER A 229 1.05 6.67 1.09
C SER A 229 -0.25 7.39 1.47
N PRO A 230 -1.18 7.60 0.52
CA PRO A 230 -2.52 8.08 0.83
C PRO A 230 -3.44 7.04 1.45
N SER A 231 -3.24 5.75 1.18
CA SER A 231 -4.33 4.75 1.24
C SER A 231 -3.94 3.37 1.76
N ASN A 232 -2.67 3.08 2.03
CA ASN A 232 -2.30 1.73 2.48
C ASN A 232 -2.66 1.49 3.94
N THR A 233 -3.38 0.41 4.23
CA THR A 233 -3.83 0.07 5.59
C THR A 233 -3.04 -1.06 6.25
N LEU A 234 -2.33 -1.91 5.51
CA LEU A 234 -1.68 -3.11 6.07
C LEU A 234 -0.73 -2.78 7.22
N ASP A 235 -0.97 -3.34 8.41
CA ASP A 235 -0.19 -3.06 9.62
C ASP A 235 1.32 -3.35 9.41
N ASP A 236 1.65 -4.46 8.75
CA ASP A 236 3.03 -4.91 8.51
C ASP A 236 3.90 -3.88 7.75
N LEU A 237 3.31 -2.95 7.00
CA LEU A 237 4.08 -1.92 6.29
C LEU A 237 4.92 -1.04 7.22
N THR A 238 4.50 -0.83 8.47
CA THR A 238 5.25 -0.02 9.46
C THR A 238 5.89 -0.85 10.57
N GLU A 239 5.56 -2.14 10.65
CA GLU A 239 5.97 -3.04 11.73
C GLU A 239 6.95 -4.14 11.31
N ASP A 240 6.94 -4.57 10.04
CA ASP A 240 7.88 -5.56 9.53
C ASP A 240 9.27 -4.93 9.38
N GLU A 241 10.16 -5.23 10.32
CA GLU A 241 11.55 -4.75 10.32
C GLU A 241 12.31 -5.14 9.04
N SER A 242 11.93 -6.23 8.37
CA SER A 242 12.60 -6.65 7.13
C SER A 242 12.41 -5.67 5.97
N LEU A 243 11.38 -4.81 6.04
CA LEU A 243 11.17 -3.73 5.08
C LEU A 243 12.15 -2.55 5.30
N TYR A 244 12.86 -2.50 6.43
CA TYR A 244 13.72 -1.38 6.83
C TYR A 244 15.17 -1.78 7.12
N PRO A 245 15.90 -2.32 6.13
CA PRO A 245 17.27 -2.82 6.31
C PRO A 245 18.31 -1.75 6.72
N SER A 246 18.00 -0.46 6.64
CA SER A 246 18.85 0.63 7.16
C SER A 246 18.58 0.99 8.63
N ASP A 247 17.64 0.30 9.30
CA ASP A 247 17.13 0.60 10.64
C ASP A 247 16.43 1.98 10.76
N VAL A 248 16.18 2.67 9.64
CA VAL A 248 15.48 3.96 9.60
C VAL A 248 14.11 3.78 8.96
N ARG A 249 13.03 4.19 9.63
CA ARG A 249 11.70 4.24 8.98
C ARG A 249 11.67 5.37 7.96
N ASN A 250 11.45 5.01 6.70
CA ASN A 250 11.29 5.94 5.58
C ASN A 250 9.88 5.92 4.98
N TYR A 251 8.97 5.11 5.52
CA TYR A 251 7.60 5.01 5.04
C TYR A 251 6.63 5.54 6.10
N PHE A 252 5.63 6.28 5.63
CA PHE A 252 4.57 6.89 6.41
C PHE A 252 3.26 6.75 5.64
N ARG A 253 2.13 6.89 6.34
CA ARG A 253 0.81 6.87 5.69
C ARG A 253 -0.15 7.88 6.30
N LEU A 254 -0.97 8.46 5.44
CA LEU A 254 -2.11 9.29 5.83
C LEU A 254 -3.39 8.46 6.06
N ALA A 255 -3.38 7.20 5.64
CA ALA A 255 -4.43 6.24 5.97
C ALA A 255 -4.26 5.71 7.39
N THR A 256 -5.38 5.42 8.03
CA THR A 256 -5.40 4.74 9.33
C THR A 256 -5.08 3.24 9.14
N PRO A 257 -4.26 2.62 10.01
CA PRO A 257 -3.91 1.20 9.90
C PRO A 257 -5.10 0.23 10.01
N GLU A 258 -4.94 -0.96 9.43
CA GLU A 258 -5.96 -2.01 9.31
C GLU A 258 -6.47 -2.47 10.68
N GLY A 259 -5.60 -2.57 11.67
CA GLY A 259 -5.97 -2.95 13.04
C GLY A 259 -7.03 -2.06 13.70
N TYR A 260 -7.32 -0.88 13.15
CA TYR A 260 -8.35 0.05 13.63
C TYR A 260 -9.74 -0.28 13.13
N GLN A 261 -9.87 -1.02 12.03
CA GLN A 261 -11.16 -1.31 11.41
C GLN A 261 -12.05 -2.18 12.31
N GLY A 262 -11.50 -3.22 12.94
CA GLY A 262 -12.21 -4.05 13.91
C GLY A 262 -12.80 -3.26 15.08
N PRO A 263 -12.00 -2.46 15.80
CA PRO A 263 -12.48 -1.48 16.78
C PRO A 263 -13.56 -0.54 16.23
N ALA A 264 -13.44 -0.04 14.99
CA ALA A 264 -14.43 0.83 14.37
C ALA A 264 -15.77 0.13 14.11
N GLN A 265 -15.78 -1.15 13.74
CA GLN A 265 -17.01 -1.95 13.61
C GLN A 265 -17.71 -2.15 14.97
N VAL A 266 -16.95 -2.31 16.06
CA VAL A 266 -17.52 -2.36 17.41
C VAL A 266 -18.06 -0.99 17.83
N GLU A 267 -17.34 0.08 17.50
CA GLU A 267 -17.77 1.44 17.77
C GLU A 267 -19.08 1.77 17.06
N LEU A 268 -19.24 1.33 15.81
CA LEU A 268 -20.51 1.37 15.10
C LEU A 268 -21.62 0.65 15.88
N ALA A 269 -21.38 -0.59 16.32
CA ALA A 269 -22.38 -1.33 17.09
C ALA A 269 -22.79 -0.55 18.36
N ARG A 270 -21.82 0.00 19.11
CA ARG A 270 -22.09 0.84 20.28
C ARG A 270 -22.91 2.07 19.93
N ALA A 271 -22.57 2.74 18.83
CA ALA A 271 -23.22 3.98 18.42
C ALA A 271 -24.61 3.76 17.79
N LEU A 272 -24.95 2.51 17.43
CA LEU A 272 -26.31 2.03 17.13
C LEU A 272 -27.02 1.47 18.38
N GLU A 273 -26.42 1.59 19.56
CA GLU A 273 -26.92 1.02 20.83
C GLU A 273 -27.04 -0.51 20.82
N HIS A 274 -26.34 -1.17 19.90
CA HIS A 274 -26.27 -2.62 19.80
C HIS A 274 -25.27 -3.18 20.81
N ARG A 275 -25.73 -4.15 21.61
CA ARG A 275 -24.91 -4.82 22.63
C ARG A 275 -24.55 -6.26 22.25
N ARG A 276 -25.15 -6.81 21.20
CA ARG A 276 -25.00 -8.20 20.76
C ARG A 276 -24.46 -8.23 19.33
N LEU A 277 -23.17 -8.51 19.19
CA LEU A 277 -22.47 -8.57 17.91
C LEU A 277 -22.14 -10.02 17.55
N PHE A 278 -22.37 -10.44 16.31
CA PHE A 278 -21.86 -11.69 15.77
C PHE A 278 -20.68 -11.40 14.85
N LEU A 279 -19.59 -12.15 14.99
CA LEU A 279 -18.39 -11.98 14.17
C LEU A 279 -18.31 -13.06 13.09
N LEU A 280 -18.14 -12.64 11.84
CA LEU A 280 -17.89 -13.49 10.68
C LEU A 280 -16.51 -13.21 10.11
N THR A 281 -15.69 -14.25 9.95
CA THR A 281 -14.32 -14.12 9.44
C THR A 281 -14.11 -15.00 8.21
N SER A 282 -13.63 -14.42 7.11
CA SER A 282 -13.25 -15.17 5.93
C SER A 282 -12.09 -16.11 6.23
N ARG A 283 -12.15 -17.35 5.71
CA ARG A 283 -11.03 -18.31 5.73
C ARG A 283 -9.94 -17.95 4.73
N ALA A 284 -10.23 -17.13 3.72
CA ALA A 284 -9.23 -16.59 2.82
C ALA A 284 -8.74 -15.22 3.30
N GLY A 285 -7.41 -15.02 3.24
CA GLY A 285 -6.74 -13.76 3.56
C GLY A 285 -5.86 -13.86 4.81
N GLU A 286 -4.60 -13.45 4.70
CA GLU A 286 -3.63 -13.32 5.80
C GLU A 286 -3.99 -12.17 6.78
N TYR A 287 -5.03 -11.39 6.45
CA TYR A 287 -5.48 -10.15 7.10
C TYR A 287 -6.24 -10.34 8.43
N ALA A 288 -6.67 -11.56 8.74
CA ALA A 288 -7.67 -11.80 9.79
C ALA A 288 -7.19 -11.64 11.25
N PRO A 289 -5.98 -12.05 11.66
CA PRO A 289 -5.67 -12.17 13.09
C PRO A 289 -5.72 -10.84 13.86
N ARG A 290 -4.99 -9.81 13.42
CA ARG A 290 -4.94 -8.51 14.12
C ARG A 290 -6.27 -7.77 14.10
N TYR A 291 -6.95 -7.79 12.96
CA TYR A 291 -8.28 -7.20 12.82
C TYR A 291 -9.24 -7.81 13.84
N VAL A 292 -9.31 -9.14 13.89
CA VAL A 292 -10.22 -9.88 14.77
C VAL A 292 -9.82 -9.72 16.24
N ASP A 293 -8.53 -9.76 16.57
CA ASP A 293 -8.07 -9.61 17.95
C ASP A 293 -8.30 -8.20 18.48
N GLY A 294 -8.06 -7.18 17.65
CA GLY A 294 -8.39 -5.79 17.92
C GLY A 294 -9.89 -5.59 18.16
N LEU A 295 -10.74 -6.18 17.32
CA LEU A 295 -12.20 -6.20 17.46
C LEU A 295 -12.60 -6.81 18.81
N ARG A 296 -12.12 -8.02 19.13
CA ARG A 296 -12.42 -8.73 20.39
C ARG A 296 -11.96 -7.96 21.62
N ALA A 297 -10.76 -7.39 21.59
CA ALA A 297 -10.21 -6.60 22.69
C ALA A 297 -11.04 -5.33 22.92
N TYR A 298 -11.36 -4.61 21.85
CA TYR A 298 -12.17 -3.40 21.94
C TYR A 298 -13.60 -3.70 22.41
N ALA A 299 -14.26 -4.73 21.87
CA ALA A 299 -15.59 -5.18 22.30
C ALA A 299 -15.68 -5.47 23.80
N ARG A 300 -14.69 -6.20 24.34
CA ARG A 300 -14.58 -6.42 25.79
C ARG A 300 -14.44 -5.12 26.57
N ARG A 301 -13.60 -4.19 26.09
CA ARG A 301 -13.35 -2.90 26.75
C ARG A 301 -14.60 -2.02 26.80
N VAL A 302 -15.41 -2.00 25.75
CA VAL A 302 -16.57 -1.09 25.64
C VAL A 302 -17.91 -1.75 25.93
N GLY A 303 -17.92 -3.02 26.38
CA GLY A 303 -19.11 -3.72 26.83
C GLY A 303 -20.03 -4.22 25.71
N VAL A 304 -19.53 -4.38 24.49
CA VAL A 304 -20.27 -5.03 23.39
C VAL A 304 -20.00 -6.53 23.47
N ARG A 305 -21.05 -7.33 23.66
CA ARG A 305 -20.94 -8.78 23.78
C ARG A 305 -20.89 -9.42 22.40
N ILE A 306 -19.81 -10.15 22.12
CA ILE A 306 -19.76 -11.06 20.99
C ILE A 306 -20.61 -12.29 21.34
N VAL A 307 -21.78 -12.43 20.69
CA VAL A 307 -22.77 -13.50 20.97
C VAL A 307 -22.52 -14.78 20.18
N GLY A 308 -21.62 -14.72 19.20
CA GLY A 308 -21.14 -15.86 18.45
C GLY A 308 -20.08 -15.43 17.44
N GLU A 309 -19.26 -16.40 17.04
CA GLU A 309 -18.23 -16.21 16.02
C GLU A 309 -18.26 -17.42 15.07
N ALA A 310 -18.02 -17.18 13.79
CA ALA A 310 -17.86 -18.25 12.80
C ALA A 310 -16.95 -17.82 11.65
N SER A 311 -16.25 -18.80 11.08
CA SER A 311 -15.48 -18.61 9.85
C SER A 311 -16.28 -19.06 8.63
N PHE A 312 -16.09 -18.43 7.49
CA PHE A 312 -16.75 -18.80 6.22
C PHE A 312 -15.74 -19.00 5.09
N ASP A 313 -16.07 -19.86 4.13
CA ASP A 313 -15.29 -20.00 2.90
C ASP A 313 -15.82 -18.98 1.89
N PRO A 314 -15.01 -18.01 1.43
CA PRO A 314 -15.48 -17.02 0.47
C PRO A 314 -15.76 -17.59 -0.92
N GLU A 315 -15.31 -18.81 -1.21
CA GLU A 315 -15.58 -19.53 -2.46
C GLU A 315 -16.82 -20.45 -2.37
N ALA A 316 -17.45 -20.56 -1.20
CA ALA A 316 -18.67 -21.33 -1.05
C ALA A 316 -19.84 -20.69 -1.80
N GLU A 317 -20.69 -21.54 -2.39
CA GLU A 317 -21.88 -21.11 -3.14
C GLU A 317 -23.11 -20.91 -2.23
N GLU A 318 -23.12 -21.50 -1.03
CA GLU A 318 -24.27 -21.49 -0.10
C GLU A 318 -23.80 -21.35 1.36
N PHE A 319 -24.59 -20.66 2.19
CA PHE A 319 -24.24 -20.35 3.59
C PHE A 319 -25.34 -20.73 4.60
N GLU A 320 -26.28 -21.60 4.26
CA GLU A 320 -27.46 -21.94 5.08
C GLU A 320 -27.11 -22.30 6.54
N GLN A 321 -26.15 -23.22 6.74
CA GLN A 321 -25.74 -23.63 8.09
C GLN A 321 -25.13 -22.49 8.91
N LEU A 322 -24.35 -21.62 8.24
CA LEU A 322 -23.76 -20.44 8.83
C LEU A 322 -24.85 -19.45 9.24
N VAL A 323 -25.79 -19.16 8.34
CA VAL A 323 -26.93 -18.28 8.59
C VAL A 323 -27.78 -18.78 9.75
N HIS A 324 -28.09 -20.08 9.82
CA HIS A 324 -28.80 -20.67 10.96
C HIS A 324 -28.05 -20.50 12.29
N ARG A 325 -26.72 -20.56 12.29
CA ARG A 325 -25.91 -20.29 13.49
C ARG A 325 -26.01 -18.81 13.88
N VAL A 326 -25.94 -17.90 12.92
CA VAL A 326 -26.09 -16.45 13.17
C VAL A 326 -27.48 -16.15 13.75
N VAL A 327 -28.55 -16.61 13.11
CA VAL A 327 -29.94 -16.38 13.58
C VAL A 327 -30.16 -16.90 15.01
N ARG A 328 -29.70 -18.12 15.32
CA ARG A 328 -29.84 -18.72 16.66
C ARG A 328 -29.16 -17.89 17.76
N SER A 329 -28.09 -17.17 17.42
CA SER A 329 -27.40 -16.30 18.38
C SER A 329 -28.15 -15.01 18.68
N LYS A 330 -29.21 -14.68 17.93
CA LYS A 330 -30.02 -13.44 18.07
C LYS A 330 -29.14 -12.17 18.14
N PRO A 331 -28.33 -11.88 17.12
CA PRO A 331 -27.48 -10.69 17.11
C PRO A 331 -28.29 -9.44 16.80
N GLN A 332 -27.81 -8.29 17.26
CA GLN A 332 -28.28 -6.96 16.82
C GLN A 332 -27.40 -6.42 15.69
N SER A 333 -26.15 -6.91 15.61
CA SER A 333 -25.21 -6.57 14.54
C SER A 333 -24.38 -7.79 14.13
N VAL A 334 -23.99 -7.82 12.86
CA VAL A 334 -23.05 -8.79 12.29
C VAL A 334 -21.86 -8.02 11.74
N ALA A 335 -20.67 -8.30 12.23
CA ALA A 335 -19.42 -7.77 11.70
C ALA A 335 -18.76 -8.81 10.80
N ILE A 336 -18.53 -8.46 9.54
CA ILE A 336 -17.81 -9.26 8.56
C ILE A 336 -16.36 -8.77 8.52
N VAL A 337 -15.42 -9.71 8.52
CA VAL A 337 -13.99 -9.51 8.30
C VAL A 337 -13.60 -10.37 7.10
N GLY A 338 -13.19 -9.74 6.01
CA GLY A 338 -12.88 -10.44 4.76
C GLY A 338 -12.96 -9.51 3.55
N LEU A 339 -13.02 -10.10 2.36
CA LEU A 339 -13.08 -9.37 1.09
C LEU A 339 -14.47 -9.47 0.45
N LEU A 340 -14.80 -8.48 -0.36
CA LEU A 340 -15.98 -8.52 -1.21
C LEU A 340 -15.69 -9.37 -2.45
N VAL A 341 -16.21 -10.59 -2.44
CA VAL A 341 -16.13 -11.55 -3.54
C VAL A 341 -17.51 -12.20 -3.75
N PRO A 342 -17.72 -12.98 -4.83
CA PRO A 342 -19.04 -13.54 -5.13
C PRO A 342 -19.69 -14.30 -3.97
N GLY A 343 -18.95 -15.19 -3.28
CA GLY A 343 -19.49 -15.93 -2.13
C GLY A 343 -19.89 -15.01 -0.97
N THR A 344 -19.09 -13.99 -0.65
CA THR A 344 -19.49 -13.01 0.39
C THR A 344 -20.77 -12.24 0.01
N GLY A 345 -20.94 -11.93 -1.28
CA GLY A 345 -22.19 -11.35 -1.79
C GLY A 345 -23.39 -12.28 -1.58
N THR A 346 -23.22 -13.57 -1.85
CA THR A 346 -24.23 -14.59 -1.57
C THR A 346 -24.55 -14.68 -0.07
N MET A 347 -23.52 -14.75 0.79
CA MET A 347 -23.69 -14.77 2.24
C MET A 347 -24.48 -13.55 2.74
N ILE A 348 -24.21 -12.35 2.22
CA ILE A 348 -24.96 -11.13 2.57
C ILE A 348 -26.44 -11.25 2.21
N ARG A 349 -26.77 -11.78 1.02
CA ARG A 349 -28.16 -11.98 0.59
C ARG A 349 -28.90 -12.92 1.54
N GLU A 350 -28.29 -14.05 1.88
CA GLU A 350 -28.90 -15.04 2.77
C GLU A 350 -29.04 -14.52 4.21
N LEU A 351 -28.02 -13.83 4.74
CA LEU A 351 -28.09 -13.18 6.05
C LEU A 351 -29.21 -12.15 6.11
N ARG A 352 -29.32 -11.30 5.10
CA ARG A 352 -30.37 -10.27 5.05
C ARG A 352 -31.77 -10.88 4.93
N ALA A 353 -31.92 -11.93 4.13
CA ALA A 353 -33.19 -12.65 4.00
C ALA A 353 -33.63 -13.29 5.34
N ALA A 354 -32.69 -13.83 6.12
CA ALA A 354 -32.99 -14.51 7.37
C ALA A 354 -33.11 -13.58 8.60
N LEU A 355 -32.37 -12.47 8.64
CA LEU A 355 -32.29 -11.55 9.78
C LEU A 355 -33.16 -10.29 9.62
N GLY A 356 -33.53 -9.95 8.38
CA GLY A 356 -34.24 -8.70 8.07
C GLY A 356 -33.33 -7.47 8.05
N PRO A 357 -33.91 -6.28 7.78
CA PRO A 357 -33.17 -5.04 7.63
C PRO A 357 -32.68 -4.44 8.96
N GLU A 358 -33.31 -4.76 10.08
CA GLU A 358 -33.00 -4.20 11.41
C GLU A 358 -31.66 -4.64 11.98
N VAL A 359 -31.17 -5.83 11.60
CA VAL A 359 -29.85 -6.30 12.02
C VAL A 359 -28.79 -5.57 11.18
N ALA A 360 -27.97 -4.75 11.83
CA ALA A 360 -26.88 -4.05 11.15
C ALA A 360 -25.83 -5.05 10.65
N ILE A 361 -25.37 -4.88 9.41
CA ILE A 361 -24.24 -5.64 8.85
C ILE A 361 -23.13 -4.64 8.58
N SER A 362 -21.94 -4.87 9.13
CA SER A 362 -20.75 -4.05 8.88
C SER A 362 -19.64 -4.87 8.21
N ALA A 363 -18.86 -4.23 7.34
CA ALA A 363 -17.75 -4.84 6.62
C ALA A 363 -16.54 -3.89 6.53
N PRO A 364 -15.32 -4.37 6.23
CA PRO A 364 -14.13 -3.53 6.08
C PRO A 364 -14.14 -2.72 4.78
N ASP A 365 -13.14 -1.84 4.64
CA ASP A 365 -12.93 -0.96 3.48
C ASP A 365 -12.84 -1.69 2.13
N ALA A 366 -12.47 -2.98 2.14
CA ALA A 366 -12.56 -3.86 0.98
C ALA A 366 -13.98 -3.99 0.37
N PHE A 367 -15.01 -3.51 1.07
CA PHE A 367 -16.40 -3.45 0.58
C PHE A 367 -16.79 -2.07 0.06
N TYR A 368 -15.90 -1.08 0.09
CA TYR A 368 -16.10 0.27 -0.45
C TYR A 368 -16.01 0.30 -1.99
N LEU A 369 -16.78 -0.58 -2.61
CA LEU A 369 -16.89 -0.78 -4.05
C LEU A 369 -18.38 -0.77 -4.42
N PRO A 370 -19.02 0.40 -4.51
CA PRO A 370 -20.48 0.48 -4.53
C PRO A 370 -21.11 -0.28 -5.71
N LYS A 371 -20.44 -0.27 -6.87
CA LYS A 371 -20.86 -1.01 -8.07
C LYS A 371 -20.81 -2.53 -7.85
N ASP A 372 -19.71 -3.04 -7.32
CA ASP A 372 -19.53 -4.48 -7.08
C ASP A 372 -20.38 -4.98 -5.92
N LEU A 373 -20.52 -4.19 -4.85
CA LEU A 373 -21.40 -4.53 -3.73
C LEU A 373 -22.85 -4.63 -4.21
N ARG A 374 -23.31 -3.69 -5.04
CA ARG A 374 -24.64 -3.76 -5.65
C ARG A 374 -24.79 -4.97 -6.56
N LYS A 375 -23.78 -5.26 -7.39
CA LYS A 375 -23.78 -6.38 -8.33
C LYS A 375 -23.85 -7.72 -7.58
N LEU A 376 -23.07 -7.87 -6.52
CA LEU A 376 -22.91 -9.12 -5.80
C LEU A 376 -23.99 -9.33 -4.73
N ALA A 377 -24.42 -8.30 -3.99
CA ALA A 377 -25.43 -8.45 -2.94
C ALA A 377 -26.85 -7.98 -3.33
N GLY A 378 -27.02 -7.32 -4.49
CA GLY A 378 -28.34 -6.86 -4.94
C GLY A 378 -28.97 -5.86 -3.98
N ASP A 379 -30.25 -6.05 -3.65
CA ASP A 379 -30.98 -5.23 -2.68
C ASP A 379 -30.55 -5.49 -1.23
N ALA A 380 -29.91 -6.64 -0.95
CA ALA A 380 -29.42 -6.94 0.39
C ALA A 380 -28.27 -6.02 0.84
N ALA A 381 -27.65 -5.32 -0.12
CA ALA A 381 -26.63 -4.30 0.13
C ALA A 381 -27.17 -3.07 0.89
N GLU A 382 -28.45 -2.75 0.78
CA GLU A 382 -29.01 -1.54 1.39
C GLU A 382 -28.83 -1.56 2.92
N GLY A 383 -28.31 -0.45 3.45
CA GLY A 383 -28.06 -0.29 4.88
C GLY A 383 -26.83 -1.04 5.41
N ILE A 384 -26.03 -1.68 4.56
CA ILE A 384 -24.72 -2.21 4.99
C ILE A 384 -23.79 -1.06 5.35
N TYR A 385 -23.07 -1.21 6.45
CA TYR A 385 -22.06 -0.27 6.87
C TYR A 385 -20.67 -0.73 6.43
N VAL A 386 -19.81 0.21 6.05
CA VAL A 386 -18.42 -0.06 5.69
C VAL A 386 -17.52 0.86 6.50
N THR A 387 -16.51 0.29 7.15
CA THR A 387 -15.43 1.08 7.75
C THR A 387 -14.43 1.44 6.66
N ASN A 388 -13.97 2.69 6.62
CA ASN A 388 -12.94 3.13 5.69
C ASN A 388 -11.94 4.04 6.41
N TYR A 389 -10.70 4.06 5.95
CA TYR A 389 -9.65 4.88 6.54
C TYR A 389 -9.94 6.37 6.30
N GLY A 390 -9.44 7.21 7.19
CA GLY A 390 -9.36 8.63 6.92
C GLY A 390 -10.67 9.41 7.10
N ILE A 391 -10.64 10.65 6.61
CA ILE A 391 -11.73 11.63 6.60
C ILE A 391 -12.19 11.90 5.14
N PRO A 392 -13.49 11.78 4.83
CA PRO A 392 -14.06 12.09 3.52
C PRO A 392 -14.20 13.59 3.30
N ASN A 393 -14.43 13.99 2.05
CA ASN A 393 -14.41 15.38 1.60
C ASN A 393 -15.40 16.29 2.38
N ASP A 394 -16.60 15.79 2.67
CA ASP A 394 -17.66 16.54 3.36
C ASP A 394 -17.44 16.65 4.88
N LYS A 395 -16.50 15.89 5.45
CA LYS A 395 -16.13 15.91 6.87
C LYS A 395 -14.77 16.55 7.13
N LEU A 396 -14.12 17.11 6.11
CA LEU A 396 -12.86 17.81 6.26
C LEU A 396 -12.97 18.97 7.29
N PRO A 397 -11.90 19.26 8.05
CA PRO A 397 -11.85 20.44 8.89
C PRO A 397 -11.96 21.72 8.05
N PRO A 398 -12.18 22.90 8.67
CA PRO A 398 -12.36 24.17 7.96
C PRO A 398 -11.30 24.45 6.90
N ARG A 399 -10.01 24.24 7.20
CA ARG A 399 -8.91 24.42 6.24
C ARG A 399 -9.01 23.45 5.06
N GLY A 400 -9.32 22.18 5.32
CA GLY A 400 -9.50 21.17 4.27
C GLY A 400 -10.67 21.48 3.35
N ARG A 401 -11.81 21.92 3.91
CA ARG A 401 -12.98 22.37 3.11
C ARG A 401 -12.64 23.56 2.23
N GLN A 402 -11.97 24.58 2.79
CA GLN A 402 -11.54 25.75 2.04
C GLN A 402 -10.59 25.38 0.88
N PHE A 403 -9.61 24.51 1.14
CA PHE A 403 -8.72 24.00 0.10
C PHE A 403 -9.53 23.30 -1.00
N LEU A 404 -10.43 22.41 -0.62
CA LEU A 404 -11.18 21.58 -1.56
C LEU A 404 -12.15 22.40 -2.41
N GLU A 405 -12.81 23.41 -1.83
CA GLU A 405 -13.65 24.38 -2.53
C GLU A 405 -12.85 25.17 -3.59
N SER A 406 -11.69 25.70 -3.20
CA SER A 406 -10.79 26.40 -4.13
C SER A 406 -10.33 25.48 -5.25
N PHE A 407 -9.88 24.27 -4.90
CA PHE A 407 -9.39 23.27 -5.84
C PHE A 407 -10.47 22.84 -6.85
N ALA A 408 -11.70 22.61 -6.39
CA ALA A 408 -12.82 22.24 -7.24
C ALA A 408 -13.22 23.39 -8.20
N SER A 409 -13.24 24.63 -7.71
CA SER A 409 -13.66 25.80 -8.52
C SER A 409 -12.78 26.01 -9.76
N GLU A 410 -11.47 25.74 -9.63
CA GLU A 410 -10.49 25.85 -10.71
C GLU A 410 -10.60 24.70 -11.74
N ARG A 411 -11.38 23.66 -11.42
CA ARG A 411 -11.51 22.41 -12.18
C ARG A 411 -12.93 22.10 -12.67
N GLY A 412 -13.79 23.11 -12.73
CA GLY A 412 -15.16 22.94 -13.21
C GLY A 412 -16.15 22.43 -12.15
N GLY A 413 -15.78 22.47 -10.86
CA GLY A 413 -16.70 22.33 -9.73
C GLY A 413 -16.67 20.99 -8.98
N GLU A 414 -15.86 20.00 -9.41
CA GLU A 414 -15.77 18.70 -8.73
C GLU A 414 -14.38 18.47 -8.11
N PRO A 415 -14.31 18.16 -6.80
CA PRO A 415 -13.03 17.91 -6.11
C PRO A 415 -12.41 16.54 -6.38
N GLY A 416 -13.14 15.64 -7.06
CA GLY A 416 -12.79 14.22 -7.16
C GLY A 416 -13.36 13.40 -5.99
N PRO A 417 -13.05 12.09 -5.95
CA PRO A 417 -13.58 11.20 -4.94
C PRO A 417 -12.99 11.50 -3.55
N ASP A 418 -13.60 10.93 -2.51
CA ASP A 418 -13.08 10.99 -1.14
C ASP A 418 -11.65 10.45 -1.07
N PHE A 419 -10.88 10.89 -0.07
CA PHE A 419 -9.52 10.38 0.19
C PHE A 419 -8.49 10.62 -0.93
N ALA A 420 -8.83 11.42 -1.96
CA ALA A 420 -7.95 11.71 -3.08
C ALA A 420 -7.25 13.08 -2.96
N ALA A 421 -7.85 14.14 -3.50
CA ALA A 421 -7.21 15.46 -3.62
C ALA A 421 -6.68 16.01 -2.28
N SER A 422 -7.46 15.89 -1.20
CA SER A 422 -7.07 16.34 0.14
C SER A 422 -5.84 15.61 0.69
N TYR A 423 -5.63 14.34 0.34
CA TYR A 423 -4.51 13.52 0.81
C TYR A 423 -3.24 13.83 0.01
N GLY A 424 -3.36 14.01 -1.31
CA GLY A 424 -2.26 14.51 -2.14
C GLY A 424 -1.79 15.89 -1.69
N ALA A 425 -2.71 16.80 -1.42
CA ALA A 425 -2.40 18.13 -0.91
C ALA A 425 -1.72 18.11 0.46
N GLN A 426 -2.27 17.33 1.41
CA GLN A 426 -1.69 17.22 2.75
C GLN A 426 -0.27 16.62 2.71
N ALA A 427 -0.04 15.59 1.89
CA ALA A 427 1.30 15.02 1.73
C ALA A 427 2.28 16.03 1.10
N ALA A 428 1.84 16.83 0.12
CA ALA A 428 2.66 17.89 -0.45
C ALA A 428 3.04 18.95 0.60
N GLU A 429 2.12 19.38 1.47
CA GLU A 429 2.44 20.28 2.59
C GLU A 429 3.50 19.67 3.51
N ILE A 430 3.35 18.39 3.88
CA ILE A 430 4.33 17.68 4.73
C ILE A 430 5.71 17.65 4.07
N PHE A 431 5.80 17.30 2.79
CA PHE A 431 7.07 17.23 2.08
C PHE A 431 7.72 18.60 1.94
N LEU A 432 6.98 19.63 1.53
CA LEU A 432 7.54 20.97 1.38
C LEU A 432 8.02 21.54 2.72
N ASP A 433 7.25 21.36 3.79
CA ASP A 433 7.66 21.80 5.12
C ASP A 433 8.88 21.01 5.63
N ALA A 434 8.98 19.71 5.33
CA ALA A 434 10.13 18.88 5.68
C ALA A 434 11.39 19.27 4.89
N ILE A 435 11.27 19.50 3.57
CA ILE A 435 12.36 19.97 2.71
C ILE A 435 12.88 21.32 3.22
N ALA A 436 11.99 22.25 3.57
CA ALA A 436 12.36 23.58 4.07
C ALA A 436 13.19 23.55 5.37
N ARG A 437 13.04 22.49 6.19
CA ARG A 437 13.81 22.29 7.44
C ARG A 437 15.04 21.39 7.26
N SER A 438 15.20 20.78 6.10
CA SER A 438 16.27 19.83 5.81
C SER A 438 17.53 20.51 5.25
N ASP A 439 18.59 19.73 5.06
CA ASP A 439 19.76 20.12 4.28
C ASP A 439 19.64 19.79 2.78
N GLY A 440 18.46 19.35 2.33
CA GLY A 440 18.18 18.96 0.94
C GLY A 440 18.55 17.52 0.61
N THR A 441 19.19 16.77 1.52
CA THR A 441 19.48 15.34 1.31
C THR A 441 18.28 14.45 1.66
N ARG A 442 18.20 13.27 1.04
CA ARG A 442 17.16 12.26 1.33
C ARG A 442 17.09 11.91 2.81
N GLY A 443 18.23 11.63 3.44
CA GLY A 443 18.28 11.28 4.86
C GLY A 443 17.71 12.40 5.75
N SER A 444 18.09 13.65 5.50
CA SER A 444 17.59 14.81 6.26
C SER A 444 16.11 15.05 6.01
N VAL A 445 15.63 14.98 4.76
CA VAL A 445 14.20 15.10 4.43
C VAL A 445 13.39 14.00 5.13
N THR A 446 13.85 12.75 5.08
CA THR A 446 13.19 11.62 5.78
C THR A 446 13.09 11.86 7.28
N GLU A 447 14.16 12.33 7.92
CA GLU A 447 14.13 12.69 9.34
C GLU A 447 13.15 13.84 9.63
N GLN A 448 13.12 14.86 8.77
CA GLN A 448 12.18 15.98 8.92
C GLN A 448 10.72 15.57 8.70
N VAL A 449 10.44 14.55 7.88
CA VAL A 449 9.10 13.94 7.76
C VAL A 449 8.72 13.22 9.05
N ARG A 450 9.62 12.44 9.67
CA ARG A 450 9.37 11.77 10.98
C ARG A 450 8.99 12.78 12.07
N GLN A 451 9.60 13.96 12.04
CA GLN A 451 9.37 15.03 13.00
C GLN A 451 8.14 15.90 12.69
N THR A 452 7.35 15.56 11.66
CA THR A 452 6.16 16.32 11.26
C THR A 452 5.17 16.47 12.41
N ARG A 453 4.79 17.73 12.65
CA ARG A 453 3.72 18.15 13.56
C ARG A 453 2.97 19.31 12.90
N ILE A 454 1.85 19.01 12.24
CA ILE A 454 0.97 20.01 11.64
C ILE A 454 -0.27 20.14 12.53
N GLN A 455 -0.62 21.37 12.88
CA GLN A 455 -1.87 21.69 13.56
C GLN A 455 -2.83 22.35 12.57
N ASN A 456 -4.11 22.00 12.63
CA ASN A 456 -5.15 22.55 11.76
C ASN A 456 -4.83 22.42 10.26
N GLY A 457 -4.22 21.32 9.83
CA GLY A 457 -3.94 20.99 8.43
C GLY A 457 -5.19 20.70 7.60
N ILE A 458 -4.99 20.33 6.33
CA ILE A 458 -6.05 19.92 5.40
C ILE A 458 -6.83 18.72 5.96
N LEU A 459 -6.13 17.73 6.51
CA LEU A 459 -6.75 16.56 7.15
C LEU A 459 -6.93 16.73 8.67
N GLY A 460 -6.62 17.91 9.20
CA GLY A 460 -6.64 18.22 10.63
C GLY A 460 -5.24 18.17 11.22
N ASP A 461 -5.12 17.76 12.48
CA ASP A 461 -3.81 17.62 13.11
C ASP A 461 -3.11 16.38 12.54
N VAL A 462 -1.88 16.56 12.06
CA VAL A 462 -1.09 15.48 11.45
C VAL A 462 0.23 15.35 12.20
N ALA A 463 0.45 14.14 12.71
CA ALA A 463 1.67 13.73 13.38
C ALA A 463 1.88 12.24 13.16
N PHE A 464 3.12 11.84 12.90
CA PHE A 464 3.50 10.43 12.82
C PHE A 464 4.07 9.93 14.14
N ASP A 465 3.75 8.67 14.46
CA ASP A 465 4.38 7.90 15.50
C ASP A 465 5.78 7.42 15.07
N PRO A 466 6.56 6.75 15.95
CA PRO A 466 7.91 6.30 15.60
C PRO A 466 7.99 5.28 14.45
N ASN A 467 6.90 4.57 14.16
CA ASN A 467 6.82 3.53 13.12
C ASN A 467 6.41 4.11 11.76
N GLY A 468 5.79 5.30 11.74
CA GLY A 468 5.35 6.00 10.53
C GLY A 468 3.83 6.12 10.40
N ASP A 469 3.08 5.70 11.41
CA ASP A 469 1.62 5.75 11.42
C ASP A 469 1.09 7.07 11.97
N LEU A 470 -0.12 7.47 11.57
CA LEU A 470 -0.78 8.61 12.19
C LEU A 470 -1.00 8.36 13.68
N VAL A 471 -0.59 9.31 14.52
CA VAL A 471 -0.88 9.30 15.96
C VAL A 471 -2.39 9.30 16.21
N GLU A 472 -3.13 10.07 15.41
CA GLU A 472 -4.59 10.10 15.40
C GLU A 472 -5.08 9.61 14.04
N GLY A 473 -5.50 8.35 13.97
CA GLY A 473 -6.08 7.74 12.78
C GLY A 473 -7.61 7.83 12.77
N PRO A 474 -8.24 8.75 12.02
CA PRO A 474 -9.69 8.78 11.87
C PRO A 474 -10.18 7.58 11.06
N MET A 475 -11.31 7.02 11.48
CA MET A 475 -12.02 5.96 10.75
C MET A 475 -13.40 6.47 10.36
N THR A 476 -13.72 6.40 9.08
CA THR A 476 -15.05 6.76 8.59
C THR A 476 -15.94 5.55 8.53
N ILE A 477 -17.18 5.68 8.98
CA ILE A 477 -18.23 4.70 8.77
C ILE A 477 -19.15 5.23 7.68
N LEU A 478 -19.27 4.45 6.62
CA LEU A 478 -20.11 4.71 5.47
C LEU A 478 -21.32 3.78 5.53
N ARG A 479 -22.46 4.22 5.02
CA ARG A 479 -23.67 3.41 4.88
C ARG A 479 -24.06 3.33 3.42
N PHE A 480 -24.21 2.12 2.90
CA PHE A 480 -24.68 1.91 1.54
C PHE A 480 -26.16 2.31 1.43
N SER A 481 -26.46 3.27 0.56
CA SER A 481 -27.81 3.72 0.29
C SER A 481 -27.99 4.15 -1.16
N ARG A 482 -29.08 3.70 -1.79
CA ARG A 482 -29.46 4.13 -3.16
C ARG A 482 -28.33 3.94 -4.19
N ARG A 483 -27.64 2.79 -4.13
CA ARG A 483 -26.56 2.36 -5.04
C ARG A 483 -25.19 3.00 -4.81
N ASP A 484 -25.03 3.82 -3.77
CA ASP A 484 -23.74 4.41 -3.40
C ASP A 484 -23.55 4.42 -1.87
N PHE A 485 -22.43 4.94 -1.41
CA PHE A 485 -22.16 5.14 0.01
C PHE A 485 -22.40 6.59 0.41
N ILE A 486 -23.05 6.77 1.57
CA ILE A 486 -23.11 8.06 2.26
C ILE A 486 -22.31 7.99 3.55
N VAL A 487 -21.72 9.11 3.95
CA VAL A 487 -21.01 9.21 5.23
C VAL A 487 -22.03 9.16 6.37
N ASP A 488 -21.93 8.13 7.21
CA ASP A 488 -22.75 8.00 8.41
C ASP A 488 -22.11 8.77 9.56
N ARG A 489 -20.83 8.52 9.83
CA ARG A 489 -20.06 9.23 10.85
C ARG A 489 -18.55 9.03 10.69
N VAL A 490 -17.77 9.84 11.39
CA VAL A 490 -16.33 9.62 11.60
C VAL A 490 -16.12 9.26 13.06
N VAL A 491 -15.45 8.14 13.31
CA VAL A 491 -15.09 7.67 14.65
C VAL A 491 -13.59 7.76 14.85
N ARG A 492 -13.19 8.03 16.09
CA ARG A 492 -11.80 7.94 16.52
C ARG A 492 -11.67 6.73 17.43
N VAL A 493 -11.10 5.66 16.92
CA VAL A 493 -10.83 4.46 17.68
C VAL A 493 -9.34 4.40 17.97
N ARG A 494 -8.98 4.21 19.24
CA ARG A 494 -7.61 3.89 19.63
C ARG A 494 -7.56 2.41 19.98
N PRO A 495 -6.86 1.58 19.19
CA PRO A 495 -6.53 0.22 19.61
C PRO A 495 -5.81 0.29 20.96
N SER A 496 -5.98 -0.75 21.78
CA SER A 496 -5.02 -0.96 22.87
C SER A 496 -3.64 -1.07 22.25
N ALA A 497 -2.64 -0.38 22.80
CA ALA A 497 -1.25 -0.49 22.34
C ALA A 497 -0.89 -1.98 22.18
N PRO A 498 -0.20 -2.38 21.10
CA PRO A 498 0.22 -3.76 20.96
C PRO A 498 0.99 -4.17 22.22
N SER A 499 0.64 -5.33 22.78
CA SER A 499 1.49 -5.95 23.79
C SER A 499 2.84 -6.19 23.15
N ARG A 500 3.86 -5.47 23.63
CA ARG A 500 5.25 -5.68 23.23
C ARG A 500 5.68 -7.12 23.42
#